data_AF-A0A290X1E0-F1
#
_entry.id   AF-A0A290X1E0-F1
#
_cell.length_a   1.000
_cell.length_b   1.000
_cell.length_c   1.000
_cell.angle_alpha   90.00
_cell.angle_beta   90.00
_cell.angle_gamma   90.00
#
_symmetry.space_group_name_H-M   'P 1'
#
loop_
_entity.id
_entity.type
_entity.pdbx_description
1 polymer ?
#
loop_
_entity_poly.entity_id
_entity_poly.type
_entity_poly.pdbx_seq_one_letter_code
_entity_poly.pdbx_strand_id
1 'polypeptide(L)'
;MADKIIYLAEARNGAPAIPARLESPSGNVADSLGRPLHDLRISITDRCNFRCVYCMPKDVFDKNHVYLPHTDLLSFEEITRVARLFVEHGVEKIRLTGGEPLLRKNIEKLIAMLAALRTPSGQPLDLTLTTNGSLLARKAQALKDAGLNRVTVSLDSLDDATFKRMNDVDFAVADVLHGIDAAHQAGLGPIKINMVVKAGMNEQEIVPMARHFKGTPYILRFIEYMDVGASNGWNLQEVIPSAEVVRRIGAHLPLLPIDPNYTGETAARWRYADGSGEIGLISSVTQAFCADCSRARLSTEGKLYTCLFASSGHDLRSLLRGGRSDAEISSAVAQLWRGRADRYSQLRTSQTDLTGGALEHGKKKVEMSYIGG
;
A
#
# COMPACT_ATOMS: atom_id res chain seq x y z
N MET A 1 5.08 12.58 -31.59
CA MET A 1 4.26 13.28 -30.59
C MET A 1 3.21 12.29 -30.13
N ALA A 2 3.54 11.50 -29.11
CA ALA A 2 2.64 10.51 -28.54
C ALA A 2 2.06 11.10 -27.25
N ASP A 3 0.74 10.93 -27.07
CA ASP A 3 -0.04 11.45 -25.96
C ASP A 3 0.61 11.17 -24.61
N LYS A 4 1.25 12.20 -24.03
CA LYS A 4 1.82 12.23 -22.68
C LYS A 4 0.73 12.45 -21.63
N ILE A 5 -0.37 11.71 -21.75
CA ILE A 5 -1.40 11.65 -20.71
C ILE A 5 -1.15 10.32 -20.00
N ILE A 6 -0.69 10.38 -18.74
CA ILE A 6 -0.78 9.22 -17.87
C ILE A 6 -2.28 8.99 -17.69
N TYR A 7 -2.80 8.01 -18.44
CA TYR A 7 -4.20 7.64 -18.37
C TYR A 7 -4.52 7.23 -16.92
N LEU A 8 -5.20 8.10 -16.19
CA LEU A 8 -5.91 7.86 -14.93
C LEU A 8 -7.00 6.79 -15.16
N ALA A 9 -6.63 5.57 -15.58
CA ALA A 9 -7.55 4.52 -16.04
C ALA A 9 -8.81 5.12 -16.72
N GLU A 10 -8.63 5.72 -17.92
CA GLU A 10 -9.73 6.35 -18.67
C GLU A 10 -10.79 5.36 -19.16
N ALA A 11 -10.61 4.06 -18.92
CA ALA A 11 -11.74 3.15 -18.91
C ALA A 11 -12.62 3.52 -17.70
N ARG A 12 -13.52 4.49 -17.90
CA ARG A 12 -14.73 4.67 -17.08
C ARG A 12 -15.54 3.38 -17.19
N ASN A 13 -15.14 2.34 -16.47
CA ASN A 13 -16.10 1.36 -16.03
C ASN A 13 -17.14 2.13 -15.23
N GLY A 14 -18.40 1.95 -15.59
CA GLY A 14 -19.51 2.67 -14.99
C GLY A 14 -19.53 2.52 -13.47
N ALA A 15 -20.30 3.38 -12.82
CA ALA A 15 -20.64 3.21 -11.42
C ALA A 15 -21.05 1.75 -11.16
N PRO A 16 -20.60 1.13 -10.07
CA PRO A 16 -20.93 -0.26 -9.83
C PRO A 16 -22.43 -0.46 -9.73
N ALA A 17 -22.91 -1.58 -10.27
CA ALA A 17 -24.32 -1.89 -10.28
C ALA A 17 -24.85 -1.99 -8.84
N ILE A 18 -25.96 -1.30 -8.58
CA ILE A 18 -26.71 -1.46 -7.34
C ILE A 18 -27.62 -2.68 -7.54
N PRO A 19 -27.57 -3.70 -6.67
CA PRO A 19 -28.45 -4.85 -6.79
C PRO A 19 -29.91 -4.46 -6.55
N ALA A 20 -30.84 -5.11 -7.26
CA ALA A 20 -32.28 -4.85 -7.11
C ALA A 20 -32.80 -5.13 -5.69
N ARG A 21 -32.19 -6.09 -5.01
CA ARG A 21 -32.43 -6.37 -3.59
C ARG A 21 -31.27 -5.81 -2.79
N LEU A 22 -31.56 -4.79 -1.99
CA LEU A 22 -30.62 -4.24 -1.02
C LEU A 22 -30.48 -5.21 0.16
N GLU A 23 -29.29 -5.23 0.74
CA GLU A 23 -28.98 -6.04 1.90
C GLU A 23 -28.36 -5.20 3.01
N SER A 24 -28.62 -5.61 4.25
CA SER A 24 -27.92 -5.05 5.40
C SER A 24 -26.54 -5.70 5.52
N PRO A 25 -25.50 -4.92 5.86
CA PRO A 25 -24.18 -5.46 6.09
C PRO A 25 -24.18 -6.41 7.30
N SER A 26 -23.56 -7.58 7.13
CA SER A 26 -23.50 -8.65 8.14
C SER A 26 -22.24 -8.63 9.00
N GLY A 27 -21.33 -7.67 8.77
CA GLY A 27 -19.99 -7.66 9.37
C GLY A 27 -19.00 -8.65 8.74
N ASN A 28 -19.40 -9.40 7.71
CA ASN A 28 -18.51 -10.30 7.00
C ASN A 28 -18.99 -10.50 5.55
N VAL A 29 -18.12 -10.18 4.59
CA VAL A 29 -18.29 -10.51 3.18
C VAL A 29 -17.06 -11.23 2.65
N ALA A 30 -17.29 -12.37 2.00
CA ALA A 30 -16.24 -13.16 1.36
C ALA A 30 -16.33 -13.04 -0.16
N ASP A 31 -15.17 -13.11 -0.82
CA ASP A 31 -15.10 -13.13 -2.28
C ASP A 31 -15.29 -14.53 -2.89
N SER A 32 -15.20 -14.64 -4.22
CA SER A 32 -15.39 -15.91 -4.94
C SER A 32 -14.37 -17.00 -4.59
N LEU A 33 -13.28 -16.63 -3.91
CA LEU A 33 -12.25 -17.55 -3.42
C LEU A 33 -12.35 -17.76 -1.91
N GLY A 34 -13.42 -17.28 -1.26
CA GLY A 34 -13.63 -17.41 0.18
C GLY A 34 -12.84 -16.43 1.04
N ARG A 35 -12.20 -15.41 0.45
CA ARG A 35 -11.35 -14.46 1.20
C ARG A 35 -12.19 -13.33 1.79
N PRO A 36 -12.01 -12.97 3.07
CA PRO A 36 -12.80 -11.92 3.71
C PRO A 36 -12.39 -10.53 3.20
N LEU A 37 -13.30 -9.57 3.24
CA LEU A 37 -13.00 -8.15 3.15
C LEU A 37 -12.56 -7.64 4.53
N HIS A 38 -11.28 -7.32 4.70
CA HIS A 38 -10.71 -7.00 6.01
C HIS A 38 -9.83 -5.74 6.01
N ASP A 39 -9.07 -5.52 4.94
CA ASP A 39 -8.14 -4.39 4.82
C ASP A 39 -8.63 -3.43 3.74
N LEU A 40 -8.86 -2.16 4.10
CA LEU A 40 -9.11 -1.08 3.15
C LEU A 40 -7.90 -0.16 3.04
N ARG A 41 -7.37 0.00 1.83
CA ARG A 41 -6.30 0.95 1.54
C ARG A 41 -6.87 2.18 0.84
N ILE A 42 -6.61 3.37 1.37
CA ILE A 42 -7.17 4.63 0.88
C ILE A 42 -6.05 5.56 0.44
N SER A 43 -5.96 5.78 -0.86
CA SER A 43 -5.12 6.80 -1.47
C SER A 43 -5.78 8.17 -1.26
N ILE A 44 -5.12 9.09 -0.57
CA ILE A 44 -5.71 10.41 -0.21
C ILE A 44 -5.11 11.57 -1.01
N THR A 45 -4.08 11.31 -1.80
CA THR A 45 -3.46 12.28 -2.71
C THR A 45 -2.69 11.54 -3.80
N ASP A 46 -2.65 12.12 -4.99
CA ASP A 46 -1.83 11.69 -6.13
C ASP A 46 -0.46 12.41 -6.18
N ARG A 47 -0.20 13.33 -5.24
CA ARG A 47 1.04 14.12 -5.18
C ARG A 47 2.05 13.45 -4.27
N CYS A 48 3.31 13.47 -4.68
CA CYS A 48 4.45 13.03 -3.88
C CYS A 48 5.57 14.07 -3.96
N ASN A 49 6.31 14.24 -2.87
CA ASN A 49 7.50 15.08 -2.83
C ASN A 49 8.79 14.30 -3.18
N PHE A 50 8.70 12.98 -3.38
CA PHE A 50 9.76 12.15 -3.94
C PHE A 50 9.43 11.77 -5.40
N ARG A 51 10.43 11.26 -6.12
CA ARG A 51 10.31 10.78 -7.51
C ARG A 51 10.92 9.40 -7.68
N CYS A 52 10.60 8.50 -6.73
CA CYS A 52 11.25 7.20 -6.67
C CYS A 52 11.19 6.48 -8.01
N VAL A 53 12.32 5.96 -8.46
CA VAL A 53 12.49 5.40 -9.82
C VAL A 53 11.53 4.24 -10.11
N TYR A 54 11.14 3.51 -9.06
CA TYR A 54 10.22 2.37 -9.15
C TYR A 54 8.73 2.74 -8.99
N CYS A 55 8.40 4.04 -8.82
CA CYS A 55 7.05 4.49 -8.47
C CYS A 55 6.59 5.72 -9.25
N MET A 56 7.32 6.84 -9.13
CA MET A 56 6.98 8.10 -9.80
C MET A 56 8.23 8.69 -10.48
N PRO A 57 8.80 8.01 -11.48
CA PRO A 57 10.05 8.45 -12.14
C PRO A 57 9.88 9.81 -12.82
N LYS A 58 10.89 10.67 -12.76
CA LYS A 58 10.85 12.05 -13.30
C LYS A 58 10.55 12.13 -14.79
N ASP A 59 10.96 11.14 -15.58
CA ASP A 59 10.72 11.14 -17.03
C ASP A 59 9.22 11.06 -17.37
N VAL A 60 8.41 10.53 -16.44
CA VAL A 60 6.96 10.40 -16.58
C VAL A 60 6.22 11.45 -15.73
N PHE A 61 6.68 11.68 -14.49
CA PHE A 61 6.10 12.61 -13.52
C PHE A 61 6.92 13.91 -13.43
N ASP A 62 7.12 14.53 -14.58
CA ASP A 62 7.90 15.76 -14.73
C ASP A 62 7.15 17.01 -14.19
N LYS A 63 7.73 18.19 -14.40
CA LYS A 63 7.12 19.47 -14.00
C LYS A 63 5.81 19.81 -14.72
N ASN A 64 5.54 19.15 -15.85
CA ASN A 64 4.33 19.35 -16.66
C ASN A 64 3.26 18.28 -16.36
N HIS A 65 3.56 17.31 -15.49
CA HIS A 65 2.60 16.30 -15.08
C HIS A 65 1.39 16.96 -14.41
N VAL A 66 0.21 16.70 -14.97
CA VAL A 66 -1.05 17.26 -14.48
C VAL A 66 -1.63 16.35 -13.41
N TYR A 67 -1.53 16.80 -12.16
CA TYR A 67 -2.19 16.18 -11.02
C TYR A 67 -3.69 16.45 -11.03
N LEU A 68 -4.45 15.59 -10.36
CA LEU A 68 -5.88 15.75 -10.14
C LEU A 68 -6.17 17.12 -9.51
N PRO A 69 -7.18 17.84 -10.04
CA PRO A 69 -7.67 19.06 -9.41
C PRO A 69 -8.33 18.72 -8.08
N HIS A 70 -8.35 19.68 -7.15
CA HIS A 70 -8.86 19.43 -5.80
C HIS A 70 -10.30 18.92 -5.78
N THR A 71 -11.13 19.38 -6.72
CA THR A 71 -12.55 19.00 -6.89
C THR A 71 -12.74 17.54 -7.28
N ASP A 72 -11.72 16.89 -7.86
CA ASP A 72 -11.76 15.49 -8.24
C ASP A 72 -11.33 14.53 -7.14
N LEU A 73 -10.67 15.05 -6.11
CA LEU A 73 -10.32 14.27 -4.93
C LEU A 73 -11.58 14.04 -4.10
N LEU A 74 -11.67 12.87 -3.45
CA LEU A 74 -12.67 12.68 -2.41
C LEU A 74 -12.43 13.64 -1.23
N SER A 75 -13.51 14.20 -0.69
CA SER A 75 -13.47 14.95 0.57
C SER A 75 -13.25 14.01 1.76
N PHE A 76 -12.89 14.55 2.91
CA PHE A 76 -12.73 13.72 4.12
C PHE A 76 -14.06 13.12 4.58
N GLU A 77 -15.16 13.84 4.38
CA GLU A 77 -16.52 13.37 4.64
C GLU A 77 -16.89 12.22 3.69
N GLU A 78 -16.55 12.32 2.39
CA GLU A 78 -16.74 11.23 1.43
C GLU A 78 -15.90 10.00 1.78
N ILE A 79 -14.61 10.20 2.11
CA ILE A 79 -13.72 9.11 2.54
C ILE A 79 -14.26 8.43 3.80
N THR A 80 -14.68 9.20 4.80
CA THR A 80 -15.20 8.66 6.07
C THR A 80 -16.50 7.91 5.86
N ARG A 81 -17.40 8.43 5.01
CA ARG A 81 -18.64 7.75 4.62
C ARG A 81 -18.35 6.40 3.99
N VAL A 82 -17.45 6.35 2.98
CA VAL A 82 -17.06 5.08 2.35
C VAL A 82 -16.41 4.14 3.35
N ALA A 83 -15.46 4.63 4.14
CA ALA A 83 -14.77 3.83 5.15
C ALA A 83 -15.77 3.17 6.12
N ARG A 84 -16.77 3.91 6.61
CA ARG A 84 -17.84 3.35 7.45
C ARG A 84 -18.57 2.19 6.76
N LEU A 85 -18.96 2.34 5.50
CA LEU A 85 -19.64 1.28 4.75
C LEU A 85 -18.77 0.02 4.58
N PHE A 86 -17.46 0.20 4.39
CA PHE A 86 -16.51 -0.93 4.36
C PHE A 86 -16.34 -1.59 5.72
N VAL A 87 -16.29 -0.81 6.80
CA VAL A 87 -16.21 -1.31 8.18
C VAL A 87 -17.44 -2.14 8.55
N GLU A 88 -18.62 -1.69 8.14
CA GLU A 88 -19.87 -2.45 8.30
C GLU A 88 -19.81 -3.84 7.63
N HIS A 89 -19.00 -4.01 6.57
CA HIS A 89 -18.79 -5.29 5.87
C HIS A 89 -17.66 -6.16 6.43
N GLY A 90 -16.98 -5.72 7.49
CA GLY A 90 -15.92 -6.48 8.16
C GLY A 90 -14.51 -5.90 8.04
N VAL A 91 -14.35 -4.70 7.44
CA VAL A 91 -13.03 -4.04 7.47
C VAL A 91 -12.67 -3.64 8.89
N GLU A 92 -11.55 -4.18 9.39
CA GLU A 92 -11.00 -3.84 10.71
C GLU A 92 -9.76 -2.95 10.60
N LYS A 93 -9.15 -2.89 9.41
CA LYS A 93 -7.89 -2.18 9.19
C LYS A 93 -7.97 -1.21 8.02
N ILE A 94 -7.60 0.04 8.29
CA ILE A 94 -7.52 1.08 7.28
C ILE A 94 -6.07 1.54 7.14
N ARG A 95 -5.57 1.57 5.89
CA ARG A 95 -4.25 2.11 5.56
C ARG A 95 -4.37 3.35 4.69
N LEU A 96 -3.95 4.50 5.25
CA LEU A 96 -3.79 5.74 4.50
C LEU A 96 -2.48 5.73 3.72
N THR A 97 -2.54 6.21 2.49
CA THR A 97 -1.46 6.19 1.50
C THR A 97 -1.75 7.25 0.42
N GLY A 98 -1.09 7.17 -0.73
CA GLY A 98 -1.22 8.14 -1.82
C GLY A 98 -0.03 8.03 -2.75
N GLY A 99 0.34 9.18 -3.30
CA GLY A 99 1.75 9.58 -3.33
C GLY A 99 2.28 9.70 -1.90
N GLU A 100 2.56 10.91 -1.43
CA GLU A 100 2.94 11.14 -0.03
C GLU A 100 1.75 11.66 0.78
N PRO A 101 1.10 10.83 1.64
CA PRO A 101 -0.10 11.24 2.36
C PRO A 101 0.12 12.44 3.27
N LEU A 102 1.32 12.65 3.82
CA LEU A 102 1.59 13.79 4.70
C LEU A 102 1.58 15.15 3.98
N LEU A 103 1.52 15.16 2.64
CA LEU A 103 1.25 16.37 1.85
C LEU A 103 -0.23 16.76 1.83
N ARG A 104 -1.15 15.85 2.19
CA ARG A 104 -2.58 16.16 2.27
C ARG A 104 -2.82 17.09 3.45
N LYS A 105 -3.15 18.36 3.14
CA LYS A 105 -3.45 19.39 4.14
C LYS A 105 -4.53 18.89 5.12
N ASN A 106 -4.30 19.12 6.41
CA ASN A 106 -5.20 18.76 7.51
C ASN A 106 -5.52 17.26 7.61
N ILE A 107 -4.59 16.37 7.19
CA ILE A 107 -4.76 14.90 7.29
C ILE A 107 -5.17 14.45 8.69
N GLU A 108 -4.76 15.16 9.74
CA GLU A 108 -5.11 14.91 11.14
C GLU A 108 -6.63 14.91 11.34
N LYS A 109 -7.38 15.78 10.63
CA LYS A 109 -8.85 15.78 10.65
C LYS A 109 -9.42 14.47 10.10
N LEU A 110 -8.89 13.99 8.98
CA LEU A 110 -9.33 12.72 8.39
C LEU A 110 -9.03 11.55 9.34
N ILE A 111 -7.84 11.52 9.94
CA ILE A 111 -7.46 10.48 10.90
C ILE A 111 -8.42 10.47 12.09
N ALA A 112 -8.75 11.63 12.66
CA ALA A 112 -9.72 11.72 13.76
C ALA A 112 -11.12 11.23 13.37
N MET A 113 -11.59 11.57 12.16
CA MET A 113 -12.87 11.08 11.65
C MET A 113 -12.89 9.55 11.49
N LEU A 114 -11.81 8.96 10.99
CA LEU A 114 -11.68 7.51 10.82
C LEU A 114 -11.49 6.78 12.16
N ALA A 115 -10.72 7.36 13.10
CA ALA A 115 -10.48 6.80 14.42
C ALA A 115 -11.75 6.76 15.29
N ALA A 116 -12.77 7.56 14.97
CA ALA A 116 -14.08 7.52 15.61
C ALA A 116 -14.94 6.32 15.16
N LEU A 117 -14.62 5.68 14.03
CA LEU A 117 -15.34 4.51 13.54
C LEU A 117 -15.08 3.29 14.44
N ARG A 118 -16.06 2.39 14.51
CA ARG A 118 -15.96 1.13 15.26
C ARG A 118 -16.33 -0.03 14.36
N THR A 119 -15.65 -1.15 14.54
CA THR A 119 -16.00 -2.41 13.89
C THR A 119 -17.42 -2.84 14.29
N PRO A 120 -18.05 -3.78 13.57
CA PRO A 120 -19.34 -4.36 13.99
C PRO A 120 -19.32 -4.95 15.41
N SER A 121 -18.15 -5.40 15.89
CA SER A 121 -17.91 -5.89 17.25
C SER A 121 -17.62 -4.78 18.28
N GLY A 122 -17.71 -3.50 17.89
CA GLY A 122 -17.50 -2.35 18.76
C GLY A 122 -16.03 -2.00 19.03
N GLN A 123 -15.08 -2.63 18.34
CA GLN A 123 -13.65 -2.41 18.53
C GLN A 123 -13.14 -1.19 17.73
N PRO A 124 -12.08 -0.50 18.19
CA PRO A 124 -11.41 0.50 17.38
C PRO A 124 -10.75 -0.13 16.15
N LEU A 125 -10.67 0.64 15.06
CA LEU A 125 -9.98 0.21 13.84
C LEU A 125 -8.46 0.23 14.03
N ASP A 126 -7.78 -0.66 13.30
CA ASP A 126 -6.34 -0.55 13.08
C ASP A 126 -6.04 0.48 11.98
N LEU A 127 -5.89 1.74 12.38
CA LEU A 127 -5.62 2.87 11.49
C LEU A 127 -4.12 3.09 11.33
N THR A 128 -3.65 2.91 10.10
CA THR A 128 -2.22 2.92 9.75
C THR A 128 -1.94 3.86 8.59
N LEU A 129 -0.69 4.34 8.48
CA LEU A 129 -0.27 5.23 7.39
C LEU A 129 1.07 4.76 6.81
N THR A 130 1.22 4.80 5.48
CA THR A 130 2.51 4.57 4.80
C THR A 130 3.04 5.90 4.25
N THR A 131 4.27 6.27 4.61
CA THR A 131 4.91 7.55 4.24
C THR A 131 6.38 7.33 3.86
N ASN A 132 6.96 8.24 3.09
CA ASN A 132 8.41 8.32 2.88
C ASN A 132 9.16 8.94 4.09
N GLY A 133 8.45 9.40 5.12
CA GLY A 133 9.04 9.91 6.36
C GLY A 133 9.46 11.38 6.33
N SER A 134 9.47 12.03 5.16
CA SER A 134 10.02 13.38 4.98
C SER A 134 9.34 14.49 5.81
N LEU A 135 8.07 14.28 6.20
CA LEU A 135 7.30 15.19 7.04
C LEU A 135 6.98 14.60 8.42
N LEU A 136 7.47 13.40 8.71
CA LEU A 136 7.03 12.61 9.85
C LEU A 136 7.44 13.24 11.18
N ALA A 137 8.69 13.72 11.30
CA ALA A 137 9.16 14.37 12.53
C ALA A 137 8.25 15.52 12.98
N ARG A 138 7.80 16.35 12.03
CA ARG A 138 6.94 17.51 12.31
C ARG A 138 5.49 17.15 12.62
N LYS A 139 5.03 15.97 12.20
CA LYS A 139 3.60 15.57 12.26
C LYS A 139 3.33 14.45 13.25
N ALA A 140 4.34 13.71 13.69
CA ALA A 140 4.23 12.52 14.53
C ALA A 140 3.24 12.68 15.70
N GLN A 141 3.42 13.72 16.53
CA GLN A 141 2.55 13.95 17.68
C GLN A 141 1.10 14.22 17.27
N ALA A 142 0.88 15.13 16.31
CA ALA A 142 -0.47 15.46 15.85
C ALA A 142 -1.19 14.27 15.19
N LEU A 143 -0.45 13.40 14.50
CA LEU A 143 -0.99 12.15 13.94
C LEU A 143 -1.41 11.19 15.05
N LYS A 144 -0.60 11.05 16.10
CA LYS A 144 -0.94 10.22 17.27
C LYS A 144 -2.18 10.75 17.98
N ASP A 145 -2.20 12.05 18.28
CA ASP A 145 -3.29 12.71 18.99
C ASP A 145 -4.62 12.57 18.23
N ALA A 146 -4.56 12.58 16.89
CA ALA A 146 -5.72 12.32 16.03
C ALA A 146 -6.20 10.86 16.06
N GLY A 147 -5.45 9.93 16.66
CA GLY A 147 -5.84 8.52 16.81
C GLY A 147 -5.14 7.55 15.86
N LEU A 148 -4.06 7.94 15.18
CA LEU A 148 -3.27 7.02 14.35
C LEU A 148 -2.58 5.96 15.23
N ASN A 149 -2.66 4.68 14.85
CA ASN A 149 -2.05 3.60 15.63
C ASN A 149 -0.55 3.44 15.31
N ARG A 150 -0.21 3.30 14.02
CA ARG A 150 1.18 3.10 13.58
C ARG A 150 1.47 3.62 12.18
N VAL A 151 2.76 3.84 11.93
CA VAL A 151 3.29 4.22 10.62
C VAL A 151 4.14 3.12 10.01
N THR A 152 4.17 3.11 8.68
CA THR A 152 5.13 2.39 7.87
C THR A 152 5.96 3.42 7.12
N VAL A 153 7.28 3.39 7.26
CA VAL A 153 8.18 4.34 6.60
C VAL A 153 8.94 3.64 5.48
N SER A 154 8.90 4.21 4.28
CA SER A 154 9.71 3.74 3.15
C SER A 154 11.11 4.34 3.24
N LEU A 155 12.13 3.49 3.38
CA LEU A 155 13.53 3.86 3.43
C LEU A 155 14.34 2.80 2.66
N ASP A 156 14.86 3.19 1.50
CA ASP A 156 15.45 2.24 0.55
C ASP A 156 16.98 2.08 0.70
N SER A 157 17.63 2.85 1.58
CA SER A 157 19.08 2.84 1.79
C SER A 157 19.46 3.61 3.05
N LEU A 158 20.56 3.25 3.71
CA LEU A 158 21.20 4.06 4.75
C LEU A 158 22.28 4.99 4.18
N ASP A 159 22.81 4.66 3.00
CA ASP A 159 23.71 5.53 2.25
C ASP A 159 22.92 6.62 1.51
N ASP A 160 23.26 7.90 1.75
CA ASP A 160 22.59 9.06 1.16
C ASP A 160 22.65 9.07 -0.37
N ALA A 161 23.79 8.66 -0.95
CA ALA A 161 23.95 8.65 -2.40
C ALA A 161 23.03 7.61 -3.06
N THR A 162 22.94 6.42 -2.49
CA THR A 162 22.03 5.35 -2.93
C THR A 162 20.58 5.71 -2.66
N PHE A 163 20.27 6.32 -1.51
CA PHE A 163 18.92 6.79 -1.20
C PHE A 163 18.45 7.84 -2.21
N LYS A 164 19.30 8.82 -2.54
CA LYS A 164 19.06 9.83 -3.58
C LYS A 164 18.86 9.21 -4.96
N ARG A 165 19.63 8.18 -5.33
CA ARG A 165 19.41 7.43 -6.60
C ARG A 165 18.06 6.71 -6.62
N MET A 166 17.62 6.18 -5.48
CA MET A 166 16.33 5.47 -5.36
C MET A 166 15.14 6.43 -5.40
N ASN A 167 15.18 7.53 -4.63
CA ASN A 167 14.07 8.46 -4.45
C ASN A 167 14.06 9.62 -5.47
N ASP A 168 15.17 9.82 -6.17
CA ASP A 168 15.43 10.87 -7.17
C ASP A 168 15.14 12.30 -6.66
N VAL A 169 15.43 12.56 -5.38
CA VAL A 169 15.38 13.89 -4.74
C VAL A 169 16.51 14.06 -3.74
N ASP A 170 16.83 15.31 -3.40
CA ASP A 170 17.86 15.60 -2.40
C ASP A 170 17.23 15.61 -1.00
N PHE A 171 17.13 14.45 -0.37
CA PHE A 171 16.60 14.28 0.99
C PHE A 171 17.51 13.36 1.80
N ALA A 172 17.93 13.80 2.99
CA ALA A 172 18.89 13.06 3.80
C ALA A 172 18.25 11.86 4.51
N VAL A 173 18.98 10.75 4.57
CA VAL A 173 18.59 9.56 5.34
C VAL A 173 18.43 9.91 6.82
N ALA A 174 19.31 10.74 7.36
CA ALA A 174 19.27 11.18 8.76
C ALA A 174 17.93 11.84 9.14
N ASP A 175 17.33 12.60 8.22
CA ASP A 175 16.02 13.24 8.45
C ASP A 175 14.87 12.21 8.47
N VAL A 176 14.96 11.15 7.66
CA VAL A 176 14.00 10.04 7.69
C VAL A 176 14.11 9.27 9.01
N LEU A 177 15.34 8.95 9.44
CA LEU A 177 15.62 8.27 10.71
C LEU A 177 15.13 9.10 11.90
N HIS A 178 15.39 10.41 11.90
CA HIS A 178 14.86 11.32 12.91
C HIS A 178 13.31 11.32 12.93
N GLY A 179 12.66 11.28 11.76
CA GLY A 179 11.22 11.13 11.66
C GLY A 179 10.69 9.82 12.23
N ILE A 180 11.40 8.71 12.03
CA ILE A 180 11.07 7.40 12.60
C ILE A 180 11.13 7.47 14.13
N ASP A 181 12.21 8.03 14.69
CA ASP A 181 12.39 8.15 16.14
C ASP A 181 11.34 9.08 16.77
N ALA A 182 11.05 10.22 16.14
CA ALA A 182 10.00 11.14 16.59
C ALA A 182 8.60 10.47 16.59
N ALA A 183 8.30 9.67 15.57
CA ALA A 183 7.06 8.88 15.53
C ALA A 183 6.99 7.86 16.67
N HIS A 184 8.10 7.19 16.96
CA HIS A 184 8.17 6.22 18.06
C HIS A 184 7.97 6.90 19.42
N GLN A 185 8.65 8.03 19.65
CA GLN A 185 8.54 8.83 20.87
C GLN A 185 7.12 9.37 21.08
N ALA A 186 6.42 9.74 20.01
CA ALA A 186 5.00 10.12 20.07
C ALA A 186 4.09 8.92 20.40
N GLY A 187 4.60 7.69 20.46
CA GLY A 187 3.82 6.49 20.77
C GLY A 187 3.11 5.87 19.56
N LEU A 188 3.55 6.18 18.33
CA LEU A 188 3.13 5.43 17.14
C LEU A 188 3.90 4.11 17.11
N GLY A 189 3.20 2.98 17.03
CA GLY A 189 3.87 1.69 17.11
C GLY A 189 2.98 0.46 16.94
N PRO A 190 3.54 -0.68 16.53
CA PRO A 190 4.94 -0.87 16.11
C PRO A 190 5.24 -0.18 14.76
N ILE A 191 6.39 0.48 14.64
CA ILE A 191 6.82 1.11 13.38
C ILE A 191 7.44 0.04 12.49
N LYS A 192 7.07 0.07 11.21
CA LYS A 192 7.63 -0.84 10.20
C LYS A 192 8.41 -0.04 9.17
N ILE A 193 9.59 -0.50 8.81
CA ILE A 193 10.42 0.08 7.76
C ILE A 193 10.29 -0.77 6.50
N ASN A 194 10.04 -0.16 5.35
CA ASN A 194 9.96 -0.85 4.08
C ASN A 194 11.14 -0.43 3.20
N MET A 195 11.88 -1.42 2.72
CA MET A 195 12.94 -1.27 1.74
C MET A 195 12.57 -2.08 0.51
N VAL A 196 12.36 -1.42 -0.63
CA VAL A 196 12.29 -2.10 -1.93
C VAL A 196 13.71 -2.45 -2.35
N VAL A 197 13.97 -3.72 -2.66
CA VAL A 197 15.28 -4.18 -3.09
C VAL A 197 15.29 -4.33 -4.61
N LYS A 198 16.16 -3.56 -5.27
CA LYS A 198 16.35 -3.56 -6.72
C LYS A 198 17.82 -3.83 -7.05
N ALA A 199 18.07 -4.88 -7.84
CA ALA A 199 19.42 -5.22 -8.28
C ALA A 199 20.01 -4.11 -9.18
N GLY A 200 21.33 -3.95 -9.11
CA GLY A 200 22.09 -2.87 -9.73
C GLY A 200 21.91 -1.51 -9.06
N MET A 201 21.26 -1.43 -7.89
CA MET A 201 20.90 -0.15 -7.28
C MET A 201 21.17 -0.09 -5.78
N ASN A 202 20.49 -0.90 -4.98
CA ASN A 202 20.55 -0.84 -3.52
C ASN A 202 20.73 -2.21 -2.84
N GLU A 203 21.04 -3.28 -3.58
CA GLU A 203 21.19 -4.62 -3.01
C GLU A 203 22.36 -4.76 -2.01
N GLN A 204 23.34 -3.87 -2.08
CA GLN A 204 24.42 -3.76 -1.12
C GLN A 204 23.92 -3.33 0.27
N GLU A 205 22.78 -2.65 0.34
CA GLU A 205 22.18 -2.12 1.58
C GLU A 205 21.41 -3.19 2.36
N ILE A 206 21.22 -4.41 1.82
CA ILE A 206 20.46 -5.48 2.47
C ILE A 206 20.98 -5.79 3.89
N VAL A 207 22.28 -6.06 4.01
CA VAL A 207 22.90 -6.41 5.29
C VAL A 207 23.09 -5.19 6.19
N PRO A 208 23.57 -4.01 5.70
CA PRO A 208 23.61 -2.78 6.48
C PRO A 208 22.27 -2.39 7.11
N MET A 209 21.18 -2.40 6.35
CA MET A 209 19.83 -2.11 6.87
C MET A 209 19.43 -3.10 7.96
N ALA A 210 19.63 -4.42 7.72
CA ALA A 210 19.33 -5.43 8.72
C ALA A 210 20.14 -5.24 10.02
N ARG A 211 21.44 -4.89 9.93
CA ARG A 211 22.28 -4.61 11.10
C ARG A 211 21.81 -3.37 11.87
N HIS A 212 21.45 -2.31 11.15
CA HIS A 212 21.05 -1.04 11.75
C HIS A 212 19.75 -1.16 12.56
N PHE A 213 18.75 -1.86 12.02
CA PHE A 213 17.45 -2.01 12.68
C PHE A 213 17.39 -3.18 13.68
N LYS A 214 18.36 -4.10 13.67
CA LYS A 214 18.45 -5.20 14.64
C LYS A 214 18.55 -4.66 16.07
N GLY A 215 17.72 -5.18 16.97
CA GLY A 215 17.67 -4.73 18.37
C GLY A 215 16.94 -3.39 18.62
N THR A 216 16.48 -2.73 17.56
CA THR A 216 15.61 -1.54 17.66
C THR A 216 14.14 -1.96 17.84
N PRO A 217 13.23 -1.07 18.26
CA PRO A 217 11.79 -1.36 18.28
C PRO A 217 11.15 -1.37 16.87
N TYR A 218 11.94 -1.27 15.80
CA TYR A 218 11.48 -1.14 14.43
C TYR A 218 11.57 -2.47 13.68
N ILE A 219 10.52 -2.80 12.93
CA ILE A 219 10.48 -4.03 12.12
C ILE A 219 10.87 -3.68 10.69
N LEU A 220 12.05 -4.08 10.28
CA LEU A 220 12.51 -3.93 8.89
C LEU A 220 11.85 -4.97 7.98
N ARG A 221 11.38 -4.53 6.82
CA ARG A 221 10.79 -5.38 5.80
C ARG A 221 11.43 -5.13 4.43
N PHE A 222 11.91 -6.20 3.81
CA PHE A 222 12.41 -6.16 2.44
C PHE A 222 11.29 -6.54 1.49
N ILE A 223 11.18 -5.80 0.40
CA ILE A 223 10.13 -5.95 -0.61
C ILE A 223 10.81 -6.23 -1.95
N GLU A 224 10.36 -7.27 -2.64
CA GLU A 224 10.83 -7.55 -4.00
C GLU A 224 10.37 -6.44 -4.95
N TYR A 225 11.25 -6.00 -5.85
CA TYR A 225 10.89 -5.05 -6.90
C TYR A 225 9.72 -5.56 -7.75
N MET A 226 8.62 -4.79 -7.77
CA MET A 226 7.32 -5.23 -8.30
C MET A 226 6.96 -4.70 -9.70
N ASP A 227 6.33 -5.56 -10.49
CA ASP A 227 5.72 -5.25 -11.80
C ASP A 227 4.34 -4.57 -11.66
N VAL A 228 4.29 -3.43 -10.97
CA VAL A 228 3.05 -2.65 -10.75
C VAL A 228 3.13 -1.33 -11.52
N GLY A 229 2.00 -0.93 -12.12
CA GLY A 229 1.95 0.26 -12.96
C GLY A 229 2.50 0.01 -14.35
N ALA A 230 2.63 1.07 -15.14
CA ALA A 230 3.23 1.04 -16.47
C ALA A 230 4.49 1.90 -16.57
N SER A 231 4.76 2.71 -15.54
CA SER A 231 5.76 3.78 -15.60
C SER A 231 7.14 3.38 -15.05
N ASN A 232 7.27 2.27 -14.33
CA ASN A 232 8.48 1.93 -13.58
C ASN A 232 9.54 1.16 -14.39
N GLY A 233 9.25 0.75 -15.63
CA GLY A 233 10.19 0.02 -16.48
C GLY A 233 10.61 -1.34 -15.89
N TRP A 234 9.72 -2.00 -15.16
CA TRP A 234 10.02 -3.23 -14.44
C TRP A 234 10.70 -4.31 -15.30
N ASN A 235 11.71 -4.95 -14.72
CA ASN A 235 12.49 -6.02 -15.33
C ASN A 235 12.74 -7.13 -14.31
N LEU A 236 12.42 -8.37 -14.68
CA LEU A 236 12.60 -9.54 -13.83
C LEU A 236 14.07 -9.74 -13.40
N GLN A 237 15.04 -9.35 -14.23
CA GLN A 237 16.47 -9.45 -13.91
C GLN A 237 16.91 -8.51 -12.77
N GLU A 238 16.09 -7.50 -12.46
CA GLU A 238 16.36 -6.56 -11.38
C GLU A 238 15.73 -6.99 -10.05
N VAL A 239 15.02 -8.13 -10.04
CA VAL A 239 14.38 -8.68 -8.85
C VAL A 239 15.39 -9.52 -8.07
N ILE A 240 15.54 -9.22 -6.78
CA ILE A 240 16.28 -10.07 -5.84
C ILE A 240 15.28 -10.91 -5.06
N PRO A 241 15.29 -12.25 -5.21
CA PRO A 241 14.40 -13.14 -4.48
C PRO A 241 14.51 -12.96 -2.96
N SER A 242 13.39 -13.07 -2.27
CA SER A 242 13.34 -13.00 -0.81
C SER A 242 14.22 -14.05 -0.14
N ALA A 243 14.35 -15.25 -0.73
CA ALA A 243 15.25 -16.30 -0.26
C ALA A 243 16.73 -15.88 -0.33
N GLU A 244 17.12 -15.11 -1.35
CA GLU A 244 18.48 -14.58 -1.48
C GLU A 244 18.74 -13.48 -0.43
N VAL A 245 17.75 -12.64 -0.14
CA VAL A 245 17.82 -11.65 0.96
C VAL A 245 18.05 -12.36 2.30
N VAL A 246 17.25 -13.40 2.60
CA VAL A 246 17.40 -14.21 3.82
C VAL A 246 18.78 -14.85 3.88
N ARG A 247 19.28 -15.42 2.78
CA ARG A 247 20.61 -16.04 2.70
C ARG A 247 21.73 -15.04 2.99
N ARG A 248 21.68 -13.84 2.38
CA ARG A 248 22.67 -12.78 2.58
C ARG A 248 22.69 -12.28 4.02
N ILE A 249 21.52 -12.07 4.63
CA ILE A 249 21.42 -11.65 6.03
C ILE A 249 21.90 -12.78 6.93
N GLY A 250 21.42 -14.01 6.72
CA GLY A 250 21.72 -15.20 7.51
C GLY A 250 23.20 -15.55 7.59
N ALA A 251 24.00 -15.20 6.57
CA ALA A 251 25.45 -15.37 6.57
C ALA A 251 26.18 -14.52 7.63
N HIS A 252 25.54 -13.45 8.12
CA HIS A 252 26.11 -12.53 9.13
C HIS A 252 25.26 -12.43 10.40
N LEU A 253 23.95 -12.58 10.27
CA LEU A 253 22.93 -12.43 11.31
C LEU A 253 21.98 -13.62 11.17
N PRO A 254 22.22 -14.75 11.86
CA PRO A 254 21.42 -15.96 11.69
C PRO A 254 19.92 -15.70 11.90
N LEU A 255 19.09 -16.21 10.98
CA LEU A 255 17.63 -16.01 10.96
C LEU A 255 16.90 -17.35 11.11
N LEU A 256 15.77 -17.32 11.82
CA LEU A 256 14.86 -18.44 11.95
C LEU A 256 13.46 -18.01 11.48
N PRO A 257 12.78 -18.80 10.62
CA PRO A 257 11.42 -18.47 10.22
C PRO A 257 10.48 -18.56 11.42
N ILE A 258 9.45 -17.72 11.44
CA ILE A 258 8.39 -17.71 12.46
C ILE A 258 7.02 -17.56 11.82
N ASP A 259 5.99 -17.97 12.58
CA ASP A 259 4.61 -17.91 12.12
C ASP A 259 4.12 -16.46 11.91
N PRO A 260 3.15 -16.26 11.01
CA PRO A 260 2.48 -14.96 10.86
C PRO A 260 1.78 -14.53 12.15
N ASN A 261 1.67 -13.23 12.38
CA ASN A 261 0.93 -12.67 13.51
C ASN A 261 -0.60 -12.85 13.37
N TYR A 262 -1.08 -12.90 12.12
CA TYR A 262 -2.49 -12.97 11.79
C TYR A 262 -2.70 -13.52 10.36
N THR A 263 -3.89 -14.05 10.09
CA THR A 263 -4.26 -14.57 8.77
C THR A 263 -4.19 -13.47 7.69
N GLY A 264 -3.50 -13.74 6.59
CA GLY A 264 -3.32 -12.77 5.50
C GLY A 264 -2.20 -11.75 5.75
N GLU A 265 -1.35 -11.94 6.76
CA GLU A 265 -0.11 -11.16 6.88
C GLU A 265 0.75 -11.34 5.62
N THR A 266 1.04 -10.22 4.94
CA THR A 266 1.70 -10.25 3.62
C THR A 266 3.20 -10.56 3.70
N ALA A 267 3.83 -10.27 4.84
CA ALA A 267 5.26 -10.48 5.02
C ALA A 267 5.51 -11.85 5.67
N ALA A 268 6.34 -12.68 5.04
CA ALA A 268 6.93 -13.83 5.71
C ALA A 268 7.90 -13.32 6.80
N ARG A 269 7.79 -13.85 8.02
CA ARG A 269 8.51 -13.33 9.18
C ARG A 269 9.70 -14.20 9.55
N TRP A 270 10.78 -13.54 9.95
CA TRP A 270 12.01 -14.18 10.39
C TRP A 270 12.54 -13.46 11.63
N ARG A 271 12.82 -14.21 12.70
CA ARG A 271 13.49 -13.66 13.89
C ARG A 271 14.98 -13.85 13.80
N TYR A 272 15.75 -12.96 14.41
CA TYR A 272 17.17 -13.21 14.66
C TYR A 272 17.32 -14.36 15.67
N ALA A 273 18.27 -15.26 15.44
CA ALA A 273 18.46 -16.45 16.28
C ALA A 273 18.86 -16.10 17.72
N ASP A 274 19.50 -14.95 17.93
CA ASP A 274 19.85 -14.41 19.25
C ASP A 274 18.70 -13.68 19.96
N GLY A 275 17.51 -13.62 19.33
CA GLY A 275 16.30 -13.04 19.91
C GLY A 275 16.20 -11.51 19.79
N SER A 276 17.11 -10.84 19.09
CA SER A 276 17.13 -9.36 19.03
C SER A 276 16.16 -8.75 18.00
N GLY A 277 14.92 -9.25 17.95
CA GLY A 277 13.87 -8.76 17.05
C GLY A 277 13.70 -9.59 15.77
N GLU A 278 13.07 -8.98 14.76
CA GLU A 278 12.64 -9.66 13.55
C GLU A 278 12.75 -8.79 12.28
N ILE A 279 12.74 -9.46 11.13
CA ILE A 279 12.54 -8.87 9.81
C ILE A 279 11.35 -9.52 9.10
N GLY A 280 10.81 -8.82 8.11
CA GLY A 280 9.80 -9.36 7.20
C GLY A 280 10.26 -9.36 5.74
N LEU A 281 9.74 -10.30 4.96
CA LEU A 281 10.01 -10.42 3.52
C LEU A 281 8.67 -10.38 2.78
N ILE A 282 8.52 -9.44 1.85
CA ILE A 282 7.34 -9.32 0.99
C ILE A 282 7.71 -9.81 -0.40
N SER A 283 7.41 -11.08 -0.65
CA SER A 283 7.79 -11.84 -1.84
C SER A 283 6.81 -11.66 -3.01
N SER A 284 6.57 -10.41 -3.40
CA SER A 284 5.57 -10.04 -4.41
C SER A 284 5.74 -10.70 -5.79
N VAL A 285 6.96 -11.16 -6.11
CA VAL A 285 7.30 -11.82 -7.37
C VAL A 285 7.49 -13.32 -7.18
N THR A 286 8.25 -13.74 -6.17
CA THR A 286 8.69 -15.14 -6.06
C THR A 286 7.72 -16.03 -5.27
N GLN A 287 6.90 -15.47 -4.38
CA GLN A 287 5.91 -16.23 -3.60
C GLN A 287 4.59 -15.47 -3.48
N ALA A 288 3.61 -15.90 -4.26
CA ALA A 288 2.32 -15.21 -4.31
C ALA A 288 1.49 -15.40 -3.03
N PHE A 289 1.11 -14.29 -2.41
CA PHE A 289 0.24 -14.23 -1.22
C PHE A 289 -1.24 -13.94 -1.56
N CYS A 290 -1.70 -14.30 -2.78
CA CYS A 290 -3.07 -13.98 -3.18
C CYS A 290 -4.12 -14.86 -2.48
N ALA A 291 -3.76 -16.05 -2.01
CA ALA A 291 -4.67 -17.00 -1.34
C ALA A 291 -5.38 -16.38 -0.14
N ASP A 292 -4.67 -15.56 0.64
CA ASP A 292 -5.20 -14.93 1.86
C ASP A 292 -5.39 -13.40 1.70
N CYS A 293 -5.43 -12.90 0.46
CA CYS A 293 -5.46 -11.47 0.21
C CYS A 293 -6.87 -10.89 0.46
N SER A 294 -7.03 -10.15 1.56
CA SER A 294 -8.29 -9.54 2.02
C SER A 294 -8.42 -8.04 1.74
N ARG A 295 -7.66 -7.53 0.76
CA ARG A 295 -7.46 -6.09 0.52
C ARG A 295 -8.35 -5.50 -0.56
N ALA A 296 -9.07 -4.43 -0.22
CA ALA A 296 -9.68 -3.47 -1.13
C ALA A 296 -8.86 -2.17 -1.20
N ARG A 297 -8.96 -1.45 -2.31
CA ARG A 297 -8.17 -0.23 -2.58
C ARG A 297 -9.04 0.87 -3.15
N LEU A 298 -9.10 2.00 -2.47
CA LEU A 298 -9.80 3.21 -2.91
C LEU A 298 -8.76 4.19 -3.45
N SER A 299 -8.89 4.57 -4.72
CA SER A 299 -8.05 5.60 -5.33
C SER A 299 -8.43 7.00 -4.84
N THR A 300 -7.57 7.97 -5.12
CA THR A 300 -7.72 9.37 -4.69
C THR A 300 -9.03 10.01 -5.17
N GLU A 301 -9.50 9.66 -6.37
CA GLU A 301 -10.75 10.16 -6.94
C GLU A 301 -11.97 9.27 -6.66
N GLY A 302 -11.80 8.22 -5.86
CA GLY A 302 -12.91 7.36 -5.44
C GLY A 302 -13.25 6.21 -6.38
N LYS A 303 -12.27 5.67 -7.11
CA LYS A 303 -12.42 4.37 -7.79
C LYS A 303 -12.02 3.23 -6.87
N LEU A 304 -12.83 2.17 -6.82
CA LEU A 304 -12.53 0.94 -6.10
C LEU A 304 -11.76 -0.04 -6.99
N TYR A 305 -10.65 -0.55 -6.47
CA TYR A 305 -9.85 -1.61 -7.05
C TYR A 305 -9.76 -2.77 -6.06
N THR A 306 -9.86 -3.99 -6.58
CA THR A 306 -9.82 -5.26 -5.82
C THR A 306 -8.44 -5.94 -5.87
N CYS A 307 -7.52 -5.38 -6.67
CA CYS A 307 -6.14 -5.85 -6.84
C CYS A 307 -5.18 -4.67 -7.06
N LEU A 308 -3.92 -4.82 -6.65
CA LEU A 308 -2.86 -3.84 -6.94
C LEU A 308 -2.49 -3.80 -8.43
N PHE A 309 -2.71 -4.90 -9.14
CA PHE A 309 -2.33 -5.07 -10.54
C PHE A 309 -3.52 -4.90 -11.50
N ALA A 310 -4.64 -4.36 -11.01
CA ALA A 310 -5.84 -4.17 -11.81
C ALA A 310 -5.61 -3.14 -12.94
N SER A 311 -6.25 -3.37 -14.09
CA SER A 311 -6.22 -2.43 -15.22
C SER A 311 -7.37 -1.41 -15.19
N SER A 312 -8.42 -1.67 -14.41
CA SER A 312 -9.59 -0.82 -14.28
C SER A 312 -10.15 -0.88 -12.85
N GLY A 313 -10.93 0.14 -12.48
CA GLY A 313 -11.59 0.23 -11.17
C GLY A 313 -13.05 0.60 -11.33
N HIS A 314 -13.81 0.54 -10.24
CA HIS A 314 -15.25 0.83 -10.20
C HIS A 314 -15.50 2.23 -9.63
N ASP A 315 -16.25 3.07 -10.33
CA ASP A 315 -16.48 4.46 -9.93
C ASP A 315 -17.47 4.58 -8.75
N LEU A 316 -16.96 4.44 -7.52
CA LEU A 316 -17.76 4.66 -6.31
C LEU A 316 -18.09 6.15 -6.10
N ARG A 317 -17.24 7.07 -6.58
CA ARG A 317 -17.48 8.52 -6.50
C ARG A 317 -18.79 8.91 -7.16
N SER A 318 -19.11 8.34 -8.33
CA SER A 318 -20.40 8.56 -8.99
C SER A 318 -21.59 8.17 -8.12
N LEU A 319 -21.49 7.09 -7.33
CA LEU A 319 -22.56 6.74 -6.38
C LEU A 319 -22.63 7.70 -5.19
N LEU A 320 -21.47 8.09 -4.63
CA LEU A 320 -21.38 9.02 -3.50
C LEU A 320 -21.97 10.39 -3.84
N ARG A 321 -21.62 10.92 -5.00
CA ARG A 321 -22.03 12.25 -5.49
C ARG A 321 -23.37 12.23 -6.22
N GLY A 322 -23.86 11.04 -6.60
CA GLY A 322 -25.15 10.84 -7.26
C GLY A 322 -26.36 10.76 -6.31
N GLY A 323 -26.19 11.11 -5.03
CA GLY A 323 -27.29 11.12 -4.06
C GLY A 323 -27.78 9.73 -3.63
N ARG A 324 -26.98 8.67 -3.86
CA ARG A 324 -27.34 7.31 -3.46
C ARG A 324 -27.32 7.15 -1.95
N SER A 325 -28.25 6.37 -1.44
CA SER A 325 -28.35 6.00 -0.03
C SER A 325 -27.19 5.11 0.41
N ASP A 326 -26.95 5.06 1.72
CA ASP A 326 -25.92 4.19 2.29
C ASP A 326 -26.20 2.71 2.01
N ALA A 327 -27.46 2.29 2.02
CA ALA A 327 -27.85 0.91 1.71
C ALA A 327 -27.54 0.52 0.25
N GLU A 328 -27.77 1.43 -0.70
CA GLU A 328 -27.42 1.22 -2.11
C GLU A 328 -25.91 1.06 -2.31
N ILE A 329 -25.11 1.99 -1.75
CA ILE A 329 -23.65 1.96 -1.88
C ILE A 329 -23.07 0.74 -1.16
N SER A 330 -23.56 0.44 0.05
CA SER A 330 -23.16 -0.73 0.83
C SER A 330 -23.42 -2.03 0.06
N SER A 331 -24.60 -2.18 -0.53
CA SER A 331 -24.95 -3.37 -1.32
C SER A 331 -24.09 -3.51 -2.58
N ALA A 332 -23.77 -2.39 -3.24
CA ALA A 332 -22.86 -2.39 -4.40
C ALA A 332 -21.44 -2.84 -4.02
N VAL A 333 -20.92 -2.36 -2.87
CA VAL A 333 -19.60 -2.79 -2.35
C VAL A 333 -19.58 -4.29 -2.05
N ALA A 334 -20.61 -4.80 -1.38
CA ALA A 334 -20.73 -6.22 -1.08
C ALA A 334 -20.78 -7.08 -2.34
N GLN A 335 -21.57 -6.68 -3.34
CA GLN A 335 -21.66 -7.39 -4.62
C GLN A 335 -20.32 -7.41 -5.37
N LEU A 336 -19.61 -6.27 -5.42
CA LEU A 336 -18.27 -6.19 -6.01
C LEU A 336 -17.29 -7.13 -5.31
N TRP A 337 -17.30 -7.15 -3.97
CA TRP A 337 -16.40 -8.01 -3.24
C TRP A 337 -16.72 -9.49 -3.45
N ARG A 338 -18.00 -9.91 -3.42
CA ARG A 338 -18.39 -11.29 -3.71
C ARG A 338 -17.97 -11.74 -5.11
N GLY A 339 -18.02 -10.84 -6.09
CA GLY A 339 -17.59 -11.10 -7.46
C GLY A 339 -16.06 -11.11 -7.65
N ARG A 340 -15.29 -10.63 -6.67
CA ARG A 340 -13.83 -10.55 -6.79
C ARG A 340 -13.24 -11.95 -6.93
N ALA A 341 -12.41 -12.12 -7.96
CA ALA A 341 -11.65 -13.34 -8.22
C ALA A 341 -10.14 -13.07 -8.38
N ASP A 342 -9.69 -11.84 -8.11
CA ASP A 342 -8.33 -11.37 -8.36
C ASP A 342 -7.27 -12.23 -7.68
N ARG A 343 -6.29 -12.67 -8.47
CA ARG A 343 -5.14 -13.48 -8.00
C ARG A 343 -3.94 -13.32 -8.92
N TYR A 344 -3.64 -12.07 -9.29
CA TYR A 344 -2.64 -11.73 -10.31
C TYR A 344 -1.28 -12.39 -10.07
N SER A 345 -0.69 -12.23 -8.89
CA SER A 345 0.63 -12.80 -8.60
C SER A 345 0.64 -14.33 -8.69
N GLN A 346 -0.44 -15.01 -8.27
CA GLN A 346 -0.57 -16.47 -8.40
C GLN A 346 -0.64 -16.91 -9.87
N LEU A 347 -1.47 -16.22 -10.68
CA LEU A 347 -1.59 -16.51 -12.10
C LEU A 347 -0.27 -16.28 -12.83
N ARG A 348 0.44 -15.20 -12.51
CA ARG A 348 1.76 -14.93 -13.06
C ARG A 348 2.73 -16.07 -12.74
N THR A 349 2.89 -16.44 -11.46
CA THR A 349 3.81 -17.53 -11.07
C THR A 349 3.49 -18.81 -11.85
N SER A 350 2.22 -19.23 -11.89
CA SER A 350 1.81 -20.42 -12.63
C SER A 350 2.11 -20.37 -14.13
N GLN A 351 2.08 -19.20 -14.76
CA GLN A 351 2.38 -19.04 -16.19
C GLN A 351 3.88 -18.90 -16.45
N THR A 352 4.64 -18.33 -15.50
CA THR A 352 6.11 -18.23 -15.61
C THR A 352 6.73 -19.62 -15.63
N ASP A 353 6.17 -20.56 -14.85
CA ASP A 353 6.58 -21.96 -14.80
C ASP A 353 6.19 -22.77 -16.06
N LEU A 354 5.21 -22.31 -16.84
CA LEU A 354 4.64 -23.05 -17.99
C LEU A 354 5.08 -22.53 -19.36
N THR A 355 5.36 -21.24 -19.53
CA THR A 355 5.54 -20.64 -20.86
C THR A 355 6.79 -19.77 -21.04
N GLY A 356 7.71 -19.74 -20.07
CA GLY A 356 8.99 -19.04 -20.25
C GLY A 356 8.85 -17.54 -20.53
N GLY A 357 7.82 -16.87 -20.00
CA GLY A 357 7.82 -15.40 -19.86
C GLY A 357 6.80 -14.58 -20.66
N ALA A 358 5.65 -15.12 -21.07
CA ALA A 358 4.63 -14.32 -21.76
C ALA A 358 3.32 -14.21 -20.94
N LEU A 359 3.25 -13.24 -20.02
CA LEU A 359 1.97 -12.63 -19.64
C LEU A 359 1.51 -11.68 -20.75
N GLU A 360 0.20 -11.40 -20.84
CA GLU A 360 -0.36 -10.35 -21.71
C GLU A 360 0.29 -8.99 -21.39
N HIS A 361 1.37 -8.64 -22.10
CA HIS A 361 2.10 -7.37 -22.03
C HIS A 361 1.31 -6.18 -22.62
N GLY A 362 -0.02 -6.24 -22.63
CA GLY A 362 -0.88 -5.34 -23.41
C GLY A 362 -1.87 -4.48 -22.62
N LYS A 363 -2.20 -4.81 -21.37
CA LYS A 363 -3.17 -4.03 -20.57
C LYS A 363 -2.44 -3.09 -19.62
N LYS A 364 -2.61 -1.78 -19.82
CA LYS A 364 -2.06 -0.75 -18.93
C LYS A 364 -2.59 -0.96 -17.50
N LYS A 365 -1.69 -1.29 -16.58
CA LYS A 365 -2.00 -1.45 -15.15
C LYS A 365 -2.13 -0.08 -14.49
N VAL A 366 -2.95 0.00 -13.45
CA VAL A 366 -3.06 1.20 -12.63
C VAL A 366 -1.75 1.48 -11.88
N GLU A 367 -1.39 2.76 -11.76
CA GLU A 367 -0.15 3.17 -11.09
C GLU A 367 -0.19 2.95 -9.58
N MET A 368 0.94 2.51 -9.03
CA MET A 368 1.08 2.17 -7.60
C MET A 368 0.81 3.38 -6.70
N SER A 369 1.33 4.55 -7.07
CA SER A 369 1.15 5.82 -6.34
C SER A 369 -0.32 6.28 -6.29
N TYR A 370 -1.15 5.74 -7.16
CA TYR A 370 -2.50 6.23 -7.36
C TYR A 370 -3.56 5.41 -6.59
N ILE A 371 -3.34 4.10 -6.41
CA ILE A 371 -4.17 3.21 -5.56
C ILE A 371 -3.45 2.74 -4.29
N GLY A 372 -2.27 3.30 -4.05
CA GLY A 372 -1.44 3.13 -2.87
C GLY A 372 -0.79 1.76 -2.71
N GLY A 373 0.46 1.60 -3.15
CA GLY A 373 1.26 0.36 -3.16
C GLY A 373 1.36 -0.44 -1.89
#